data_AF-A0A5E4KJQ0-F1
#
_entry.id   AF-A0A5E4KJQ0-F1
#
_cell.length_a   1.000
_cell.length_b   1.000
_cell.length_c   1.000
_cell.angle_alpha   90.00
_cell.angle_beta   90.00
_cell.angle_gamma   90.00
#
_symmetry.space_group_name_H-M   'P 1'
#
loop_
_entity.id
_entity.type
_entity.pdbx_description
1 polymer ?
#
loop_
_entity_poly.entity_id
_entity_poly.type
_entity_poly.pdbx_seq_one_letter_code
_entity_poly.pdbx_strand_id
1 'polypeptide(L)' 'MSSISIETDNENKLTVQEYVRYIKIKEKIQEFLDRENVKDMLRDSESSLNGLTIDLVVKFSINK' A
#
# COMPACT_ATOMS: atom_id res chain seq x y z
N MET A 1 15.08 8.39 -0.04
CA MET A 1 14.54 7.23 0.70
C MET A 1 13.15 6.96 0.15
N SER A 2 13.00 5.91 -0.65
CA SER A 2 11.72 5.47 -1.22
C SER A 2 10.89 4.78 -0.12
N SER A 3 9.72 5.32 0.19
CA SER A 3 8.78 4.80 1.21
C SER A 3 7.45 4.43 0.56
N ILE A 4 6.93 3.24 0.89
CA ILE A 4 5.57 2.84 0.51
C ILE A 4 4.64 3.38 1.60
N SER A 5 3.72 4.28 1.24
CA SER A 5 2.64 4.74 2.11
C SER A 5 1.35 3.98 1.79
N ILE A 6 0.70 3.41 2.80
CA ILE A 6 -0.66 2.87 2.67
C ILE A 6 -1.61 3.93 3.22
N GLU A 7 -2.30 4.62 2.32
CA GLU A 7 -3.29 5.64 2.65
C GLU A 7 -4.69 5.00 2.72
N THR A 8 -5.54 5.51 3.61
CA THR A 8 -6.90 4.98 3.80
C THR A 8 -7.88 6.11 4.05
N ASP A 9 -8.95 6.16 3.27
CA ASP A 9 -10.03 7.10 3.45
C ASP A 9 -11.11 6.51 4.36
N ASN A 10 -11.54 7.26 5.39
CA ASN A 10 -12.65 6.91 6.29
C ASN A 10 -12.37 5.82 7.36
N GLU A 11 -11.10 5.58 7.74
CA GLU A 11 -10.75 4.69 8.87
C GLU A 11 -11.51 5.04 10.16
N ASN A 12 -11.74 6.33 10.38
CA ASN A 12 -12.48 6.89 11.52
C ASN A 12 -13.99 6.60 11.53
N LYS A 13 -14.54 6.02 10.47
CA LYS A 13 -15.96 5.64 10.38
C LYS A 13 -16.21 4.14 10.62
N LEU A 14 -15.15 3.36 10.86
CA LEU A 14 -15.25 1.92 11.10
C LEU A 14 -15.71 1.62 12.53
N THR A 15 -16.56 0.62 12.67
CA THR A 15 -16.79 -0.01 13.99
C THR A 15 -15.53 -0.74 14.46
N VAL A 16 -15.40 -1.01 15.75
CA VAL A 16 -14.24 -1.73 16.31
C VAL A 16 -13.99 -3.08 15.61
N GLN A 17 -15.05 -3.82 15.26
CA GLN A 17 -14.91 -5.09 14.55
C GLN A 17 -14.41 -4.91 13.12
N GLU A 18 -14.86 -3.87 12.43
CA GLU A 18 -14.40 -3.54 11.08
C GLU A 18 -12.96 -3.04 11.11
N TYR A 19 -12.58 -2.29 12.14
CA TYR A 19 -11.21 -1.81 12.35
C TYR A 19 -10.20 -2.96 12.52
N VAL A 20 -10.53 -3.96 13.33
CA VAL A 20 -9.68 -5.15 13.50
C VAL A 20 -9.51 -5.91 12.17
N ARG A 21 -10.55 -5.95 11.34
CA ARG A 21 -10.46 -6.57 10.00
C ARG A 21 -9.61 -5.72 9.06
N TYR A 22 -9.76 -4.40 9.10
CA TYR A 22 -8.94 -3.46 8.32
C TYR A 22 -7.44 -3.64 8.62
N ILE A 23 -7.04 -3.68 9.90
CA ILE A 23 -5.63 -3.89 10.28
C ILE A 23 -5.09 -5.19 9.65
N LYS A 24 -5.82 -6.30 9.76
CA LYS A 24 -5.40 -7.58 9.17
C LYS A 24 -5.24 -7.53 7.65
N ILE A 25 -6.09 -6.77 6.96
CA ILE A 25 -5.97 -6.57 5.52
C ILE A 25 -4.74 -5.72 5.20
N LYS A 26 -4.52 -4.64 5.96
CA LYS A 26 -3.36 -3.76 5.81
C LYS A 26 -2.04 -4.52 6.00
N GLU A 27 -1.94 -5.35 7.02
CA GLU A 27 -0.78 -6.21 7.28
C GLU A 27 -0.51 -7.16 6.11
N LYS A 28 -1.54 -7.83 5.58
CA LYS A 28 -1.39 -8.73 4.42
C LYS A 28 -0.95 -8.02 3.15
N ILE A 29 -1.44 -6.80 2.92
CA ILE A 29 -1.01 -5.98 1.78
C ILE A 29 0.47 -5.64 1.94
N GLN A 30 0.89 -5.28 3.15
CA GLN A 30 2.28 -4.95 3.42
C GLN A 30 3.19 -6.18 3.25
N GLU A 31 2.80 -7.34 3.78
CA GLU A 31 3.51 -8.61 3.55
C GLU A 31 3.63 -8.96 2.08
N PHE A 32 2.59 -8.74 1.27
CA PHE A 32 2.64 -8.96 -0.18
C PHE A 32 3.65 -8.04 -0.87
N LEU A 33 3.62 -6.74 -0.53
CA LEU A 33 4.54 -5.75 -1.10
C LEU A 33 6.00 -6.02 -0.71
N ASP A 34 6.23 -6.49 0.51
CA ASP A 34 7.56 -6.88 0.99
C ASP A 34 8.02 -8.20 0.33
N ARG A 35 7.14 -9.20 0.21
CA ARG A 35 7.46 -10.51 -0.38
C ARG A 35 7.85 -10.42 -1.85
N GLU A 36 7.11 -9.65 -2.63
CA GLU A 36 7.36 -9.50 -4.07
C GLU A 36 8.52 -8.54 -4.37
N ASN A 37 9.25 -8.07 -3.35
CA ASN A 37 10.37 -7.12 -3.48
C ASN A 37 10.01 -5.89 -4.33
N VAL A 38 8.74 -5.45 -4.28
CA VAL A 38 8.22 -4.35 -5.12
C VAL A 38 9.05 -3.08 -4.89
N LYS A 39 9.49 -2.88 -3.65
CA LYS A 39 10.37 -1.77 -3.26
C LYS A 39 11.71 -1.81 -3.98
N ASP A 40 12.31 -2.99 -4.10
CA ASP A 40 13.61 -3.16 -4.76
C ASP A 40 13.46 -3.08 -6.29
N MET A 41 12.38 -3.64 -6.86
CA MET A 41 12.04 -3.44 -8.29
C MET A 41 11.90 -1.95 -8.68
N LEU A 42 11.25 -1.16 -7.82
CA LEU A 42 11.09 0.28 -8.04
C LEU A 42 12.43 1.02 -7.85
N ARG A 43 13.28 0.60 -6.91
CA ARG A 43 14.62 1.17 -6.70
C ARG A 43 15.60 0.87 -7.81
N ASP A 44 15.58 -0.34 -8.37
CA ASP A 44 16.43 -0.68 -9.52
C ASP A 44 16.10 0.23 -10.72
N SER A 45 14.84 0.66 -10.81
CA SER A 45 14.36 1.60 -11.83
C SER A 45 14.75 3.07 -11.54
N GLU A 46 15.05 3.47 -10.28
CA GLU A 46 15.46 4.83 -9.91
C GLU A 46 16.76 5.26 -10.64
N SER A 47 17.68 4.32 -10.89
CA SER A 47 18.97 4.62 -11.56
C SER A 47 18.84 5.12 -13.00
N SER A 48 17.67 4.93 -13.62
CA SER A 48 17.39 5.25 -15.03
C SER A 48 16.42 6.41 -15.25
N LEU A 49 15.74 6.89 -14.21
CA LEU A 49 14.58 7.78 -14.31
C LEU A 49 14.71 8.97 -13.35
N ASN A 50 15.52 9.95 -13.71
CA ASN A 50 15.61 11.21 -12.97
C ASN A 50 14.32 12.04 -13.15
N GLY A 51 13.64 12.35 -12.05
CA GLY A 51 12.48 13.26 -12.03
C GLY A 51 11.13 12.62 -12.36
N LEU A 52 11.05 11.28 -12.46
CA LEU A 52 9.79 10.56 -12.67
C LEU A 52 9.17 10.13 -11.34
N THR A 53 7.90 10.46 -11.12
CA THR A 53 7.09 9.92 -10.02
C THR A 53 6.23 8.78 -10.58
N ILE A 54 6.34 7.58 -9.99
CA ILE A 54 5.48 6.44 -10.31
C ILE A 54 4.61 6.16 -9.10
N ASP A 55 3.30 6.40 -9.22
CA ASP A 55 2.32 6.08 -8.20
C ASP A 55 1.63 4.76 -8.52
N LEU A 56 1.78 3.76 -7.66
CA LEU A 56 1.02 2.51 -7.72
C LEU A 56 -0.17 2.59 -6.76
N VAL A 57 -1.38 2.77 -7.30
CA VAL A 57 -2.60 2.86 -6.50
C VAL A 57 -3.44 1.60 -6.65
N VAL A 58 -3.54 0.81 -5.59
CA VAL A 58 -4.44 -0.35 -5.53
C VAL A 58 -5.71 0.05 -4.78
N LYS A 59 -6.81 0.24 -5.51
CA LYS A 59 -8.14 0.54 -4.91
C LYS A 59 -8.96 -0.74 -4.79
N PHE A 60 -9.41 -1.04 -3.58
CA PHE A 60 -10.36 -2.11 -3.31
C PHE A 60 -11.61 -1.54 -2.63
N SER A 61 -12.78 -1.72 -3.24
CA SER A 61 -14.07 -1.31 -2.67
C SER A 61 -14.86 -2.55 -2.26
N ILE A 62 -15.25 -2.62 -1.00
CA ILE A 62 -16.20 -3.62 -0.52
C ILE A 62 -17.59 -3.00 -0.64
N ASN A 63 -18.25 -3.22 -1.77
CA ASN A 63 -19.68 -2.91 -1.89
C ASN A 63 -20.46 -4.03 -1.18
N LYS A 64 -21.31 -3.64 -0.22
CA LYS A 64 -22.30 -4.54 0.37
C LYS A 64 -23.43 -4.82 -0.61
#